data_AF-A0A6L3N9H9-F1
#
_entry.id   AF-A0A6L3N9H9-F1
#
_cell.length_a   1.000
_cell.length_b   1.000
_cell.length_c   1.000
_cell.angle_alpha   90.00
_cell.angle_beta   90.00
_cell.angle_gamma   90.00
#
_symmetry.space_group_name_H-M   'P 1'
#
loop_
_entity.id
_entity.type
_entity.pdbx_description
1 polymer ?
#
loop_
_entity_poly.entity_id
_entity_poly.type
_entity_poly.pdbx_seq_one_letter_code
_entity_poly.pdbx_strand_id
1 'polypeptide(L)'
;LPPLARTALDRHLVARRLPVTPVRWRPDTPLVPSLAEDGAAGITSVRLWKVMQRFFAQAAALVDADNPSLAQKLRQASPHWMRHTHATHALARGAELTTVRDNLRHASISTTSIYLHGDDVKRARQMSSAFSADK
;
A
#
# COMPACT_ATOMS: atom_id res chain seq x y z
N LEU A 1 -8.65 -0.16 10.66
CA LEU A 1 -7.78 0.77 9.91
C LEU A 1 -6.67 1.24 10.85
N PRO A 2 -5.39 1.28 10.41
CA PRO A 2 -4.32 1.88 11.20
C PRO A 2 -4.62 3.36 11.55
N PRO A 3 -4.11 3.89 12.67
CA PRO A 3 -4.39 5.27 13.09
C PRO A 3 -4.12 6.31 12.01
N LEU A 4 -2.98 6.21 11.30
CA LEU A 4 -2.64 7.16 10.22
C LEU A 4 -3.66 7.15 9.08
N ALA A 5 -4.12 5.97 8.67
CA ALA A 5 -5.13 5.83 7.62
C ALA A 5 -6.50 6.34 8.10
N ARG A 6 -6.83 6.11 9.39
CA ARG A 6 -8.06 6.61 9.99
C ARG A 6 -8.07 8.13 10.05
N THR A 7 -6.99 8.75 10.50
CA THR A 7 -6.85 10.22 10.55
C THR A 7 -6.95 10.84 9.16
N ALA A 8 -6.32 10.23 8.15
CA ALA A 8 -6.42 10.70 6.76
C ALA A 8 -7.86 10.61 6.23
N LEU A 9 -8.56 9.51 6.53
CA LEU A 9 -9.96 9.34 6.17
C LEU A 9 -10.85 10.39 6.86
N ASP A 10 -10.70 10.60 8.17
CA ASP A 10 -11.52 11.57 8.91
C ASP A 10 -11.30 12.99 8.38
N ARG A 11 -10.05 13.38 8.11
CA ARG A 11 -9.73 14.68 7.49
C ARG A 11 -10.41 14.83 6.12
N HIS A 12 -10.36 13.79 5.29
CA HIS A 12 -11.00 13.78 3.98
C HIS A 12 -12.53 13.90 4.05
N LEU A 13 -13.17 13.17 4.98
CA LEU A 13 -14.61 13.25 5.19
C LEU A 13 -15.03 14.65 5.68
N VAL A 14 -14.30 15.24 6.62
CA VAL A 14 -14.54 16.61 7.10
C VAL A 14 -14.41 17.62 5.97
N ALA A 15 -13.35 17.53 5.15
CA ALA A 15 -13.16 18.41 4.00
C ALA A 15 -14.32 18.32 2.98
N ARG A 16 -14.99 17.17 2.91
CA ARG A 16 -16.17 16.93 2.08
C ARG A 16 -17.49 17.20 2.79
N ARG A 17 -17.47 17.71 4.03
CA ARG A 17 -18.66 17.94 4.87
C ARG A 17 -19.49 16.65 5.08
N LEU A 18 -18.82 15.50 5.14
CA LEU A 18 -19.41 14.19 5.42
C LEU A 18 -19.19 13.81 6.89
N PRO A 19 -20.09 13.00 7.49
CA PRO A 19 -19.93 12.55 8.87
C PRO A 19 -18.73 11.59 9.01
N VAL A 20 -17.96 11.73 10.08
CA VAL A 20 -16.84 10.82 10.41
C VAL A 20 -17.30 9.58 11.19
N THR A 21 -18.53 9.59 11.72
CA THR A 21 -19.10 8.48 12.48
C THR A 21 -19.71 7.42 11.54
N PRO A 22 -19.25 6.15 11.59
CA PRO A 22 -19.68 5.11 10.65
C PRO A 22 -21.20 4.89 10.55
N VAL A 23 -21.93 5.01 11.67
CA VAL A 23 -23.40 4.86 11.69
C VAL A 23 -24.15 5.88 10.83
N ARG A 24 -23.50 6.99 10.46
CA ARG A 24 -24.08 8.05 9.64
C ARG A 24 -23.62 7.98 8.17
N TRP A 25 -22.82 6.98 7.80
CA TRP A 25 -22.34 6.83 6.43
C TRP A 25 -23.45 6.30 5.53
N ARG A 26 -23.57 6.90 4.34
CA ARG A 26 -24.46 6.40 3.29
C ARG A 26 -23.63 5.48 2.38
N PRO A 27 -24.01 4.20 2.20
CA PRO A 27 -23.23 3.23 1.42
C PRO A 27 -22.93 3.68 -0.02
N ASP A 28 -23.85 4.42 -0.63
CA ASP A 28 -23.73 4.88 -2.02
C ASP A 28 -22.82 6.12 -2.17
N THR A 29 -22.38 6.72 -1.06
CA THR A 29 -21.49 7.89 -1.12
C THR A 29 -20.08 7.45 -1.51
N PRO A 30 -19.54 7.87 -2.68
CA PRO A 30 -18.20 7.46 -3.07
C PRO A 30 -17.17 8.00 -2.09
N LEU A 31 -16.31 7.14 -1.56
CA LEU A 31 -15.27 7.55 -0.61
C LEU A 31 -14.25 8.49 -1.26
N VAL A 32 -13.82 8.15 -2.48
CA VAL A 32 -12.95 8.99 -3.30
C VAL A 32 -13.75 9.41 -4.54
N PRO A 33 -14.27 10.65 -4.58
CA PRO A 33 -15.11 11.12 -5.67
C PRO A 33 -14.28 11.51 -6.91
N SER A 34 -14.90 11.47 -8.07
CA SER A 34 -14.41 12.15 -9.26
C SER A 34 -14.57 13.67 -9.10
N LEU A 35 -13.54 14.45 -9.41
CA LEU A 35 -13.61 15.92 -9.41
C LEU A 35 -14.28 16.50 -10.66
N ALA A 36 -14.52 15.69 -11.69
CA ALA A 36 -15.10 16.13 -12.95
C ALA A 36 -16.64 16.09 -12.97
N GLU A 37 -17.26 15.36 -12.03
CA GLU A 37 -18.71 15.10 -12.00
C GLU A 37 -19.33 15.58 -10.67
N ASP A 38 -18.91 16.74 -10.18
CA ASP A 38 -19.34 17.33 -8.89
C ASP A 38 -19.25 16.38 -7.67
N GLY A 39 -18.45 15.31 -7.80
CA GLY A 39 -18.29 14.25 -6.82
C GLY A 39 -19.45 13.28 -6.67
N ALA A 40 -20.36 13.21 -7.65
CA ALA A 40 -21.46 12.25 -7.68
C ALA A 40 -20.98 10.81 -7.90
N ALA A 41 -19.98 10.61 -8.78
CA ALA A 41 -19.38 9.30 -9.03
C ALA A 41 -18.04 9.12 -8.31
N GLY A 42 -17.67 7.85 -8.11
CA GLY A 42 -16.34 7.48 -7.61
C GLY A 42 -15.24 7.69 -8.66
N ILE A 43 -14.01 7.84 -8.19
CA ILE A 43 -12.83 7.83 -9.07
C ILE A 43 -12.72 6.49 -9.82
N THR A 44 -12.40 6.54 -11.11
CA THR A 44 -12.12 5.33 -11.89
C THR A 44 -10.72 4.79 -11.60
N SER A 45 -10.52 3.49 -11.78
CA SER A 45 -9.20 2.85 -11.64
C SER A 45 -8.14 3.50 -12.55
N VAL A 46 -8.53 3.86 -13.77
CA VAL A 46 -7.65 4.55 -14.74
C VAL A 46 -7.23 5.92 -14.23
N ARG A 47 -8.17 6.70 -13.66
CA ARG A 47 -7.84 8.01 -13.11
C ARG A 47 -6.95 7.89 -11.87
N LEU A 48 -7.25 6.95 -10.97
CA LEU A 48 -6.42 6.69 -9.80
C LEU A 48 -4.99 6.31 -10.22
N TRP A 49 -4.84 5.44 -11.23
CA TRP A 49 -3.54 5.07 -11.78
C TRP A 49 -2.76 6.29 -12.31
N LYS A 50 -3.41 7.17 -13.08
CA LYS A 50 -2.79 8.42 -13.57
C LYS A 50 -2.37 9.37 -12.43
N VAL A 51 -3.20 9.49 -11.38
CA VAL A 51 -2.86 10.30 -10.19
C VAL A 51 -1.62 9.75 -9.51
N MET A 52 -1.54 8.42 -9.34
CA MET A 52 -0.38 7.78 -8.74
C MET A 52 0.89 7.94 -9.58
N GLN A 53 0.81 7.78 -10.89
CA GLN A 53 1.95 8.01 -11.78
C GLN A 53 2.46 9.45 -11.70
N ARG A 54 1.54 10.42 -11.70
CA ARG A 54 1.91 11.83 -11.54
C ARG A 54 2.63 12.07 -10.21
N PHE A 55 2.10 11.52 -9.11
CA PHE A 55 2.74 11.62 -7.80
C PHE A 55 4.18 11.11 -7.83
N PHE A 56 4.42 9.92 -8.38
CA PHE A 56 5.77 9.35 -8.45
C PHE A 56 6.70 10.11 -9.40
N ALA A 57 6.19 10.63 -10.51
CA ALA A 57 6.97 11.49 -11.40
C ALA A 57 7.40 12.79 -10.71
N GLN A 58 6.51 13.40 -9.92
CA GLN A 58 6.83 14.59 -9.13
C GLN A 58 7.86 14.27 -8.03
N ALA A 59 7.70 13.17 -7.32
CA ALA A 59 8.66 12.71 -6.33
C ALA A 59 10.04 12.43 -6.96
N ALA A 60 10.07 11.82 -8.15
CA ALA A 60 11.30 11.58 -8.89
C ALA A 60 12.02 12.90 -9.24
N ALA A 61 11.28 13.91 -9.70
CA ALA A 61 11.84 15.21 -10.03
C ALA A 61 12.46 15.92 -8.81
N LEU A 62 11.86 15.76 -7.62
CA LEU A 62 12.37 16.36 -6.39
C LEU A 62 13.70 15.77 -5.92
N VAL A 63 13.97 14.49 -6.21
CA VAL A 63 15.16 13.77 -5.72
C VAL A 63 16.22 13.55 -6.79
N ASP A 64 15.98 13.96 -8.04
CA ASP A 64 16.84 13.63 -9.18
C ASP A 64 18.24 14.22 -9.06
N ALA A 65 18.35 15.46 -8.56
CA ALA A 65 19.63 16.14 -8.40
C ALA A 65 20.54 15.42 -7.38
N ASP A 66 19.94 14.92 -6.29
CA ASP A 66 20.69 14.30 -5.18
C ASP A 66 20.86 12.78 -5.38
N ASN A 67 19.90 12.12 -6.05
CA ASN A 67 19.90 10.68 -6.25
C ASN A 67 19.21 10.26 -7.57
N PRO A 68 19.94 10.36 -8.71
CA PRO A 68 19.42 9.99 -10.03
C PRO A 68 18.92 8.54 -10.10
N SER A 69 19.57 7.63 -9.38
CA SER A 69 19.21 6.20 -9.36
C SER A 69 17.84 5.96 -8.69
N LEU A 70 17.55 6.69 -7.61
CA LEU A 70 16.24 6.65 -6.95
C LEU A 70 15.17 7.29 -7.82
N ALA A 71 15.47 8.43 -8.44
CA ALA A 71 14.55 9.10 -9.36
C ALA A 71 14.16 8.18 -10.53
N GLN A 72 15.12 7.47 -11.13
CA GLN A 72 14.84 6.48 -12.17
C GLN A 72 13.89 5.38 -11.70
N LYS A 73 14.10 4.84 -10.48
CA LYS A 73 13.20 3.84 -9.89
C LYS A 73 11.79 4.41 -9.69
N LEU A 74 11.67 5.62 -9.15
CA LEU A 74 10.38 6.27 -8.91
C LEU A 74 9.60 6.51 -10.22
N ARG A 75 10.28 6.87 -11.32
CA ARG A 75 9.63 7.03 -12.65
C ARG A 75 8.96 5.74 -13.16
N GLN A 76 9.41 4.57 -12.70
CA GLN A 76 8.86 3.27 -13.09
C GLN A 76 7.76 2.78 -12.14
N ALA A 77 7.50 3.50 -11.05
CA ALA A 77 6.56 3.07 -10.03
C ALA A 77 5.12 3.02 -10.56
N SER A 78 4.39 1.98 -10.15
CA SER A 78 2.97 1.80 -10.43
C SER A 78 2.18 1.68 -9.13
N PRO A 79 0.84 1.76 -9.15
CA PRO A 79 0.05 1.52 -7.94
C PRO A 79 0.33 0.16 -7.28
N HIS A 80 0.77 -0.84 -8.05
CA HIS A 80 1.11 -2.16 -7.52
C HIS A 80 2.34 -2.13 -6.62
N TRP A 81 3.30 -1.22 -6.84
CA TRP A 81 4.47 -1.07 -5.96
C TRP A 81 4.09 -0.75 -4.51
N MET A 82 3.05 0.05 -4.29
CA MET A 82 2.58 0.35 -2.93
C MET A 82 2.05 -0.91 -2.23
N ARG A 83 1.34 -1.77 -2.97
CA ARG A 83 0.85 -3.05 -2.46
C ARG A 83 2.01 -4.00 -2.16
N HIS A 84 3.01 -4.06 -3.04
CA HIS A 84 4.24 -4.82 -2.79
C HIS A 84 4.96 -4.34 -1.53
N THR A 85 5.16 -3.02 -1.42
CA THR A 85 5.81 -2.39 -0.28
C THR A 85 5.07 -2.74 1.01
N HIS A 86 3.73 -2.61 1.02
CA HIS A 86 2.93 -3.01 2.19
C HIS A 86 3.14 -4.48 2.59
N ALA A 87 3.08 -5.39 1.63
CA ALA A 87 3.22 -6.83 1.87
C ALA A 87 4.62 -7.18 2.40
N THR A 88 5.67 -6.72 1.74
CA THR A 88 7.06 -6.95 2.14
C THR A 88 7.33 -6.37 3.54
N HIS A 89 6.89 -5.14 3.82
CA HIS A 89 7.08 -4.54 5.14
C HIS A 89 6.29 -5.25 6.25
N ALA A 90 5.07 -5.72 5.97
CA ALA A 90 4.29 -6.48 6.95
C ALA A 90 4.99 -7.79 7.33
N LEU A 91 5.46 -8.56 6.36
CA LEU A 91 6.23 -9.80 6.58
C LEU A 91 7.57 -9.53 7.29
N ALA A 92 8.27 -8.46 6.90
CA ALA A 92 9.52 -8.07 7.54
C ALA A 92 9.32 -7.75 9.03
N ARG A 93 8.18 -7.16 9.41
CA ARG A 93 7.79 -6.87 10.80
C ARG A 93 7.11 -8.04 11.53
N GLY A 94 7.12 -9.25 10.96
CA GLY A 94 6.66 -10.46 11.63
C GLY A 94 5.15 -10.72 11.51
N ALA A 95 4.45 -10.08 10.58
CA ALA A 95 3.09 -10.51 10.24
C ALA A 95 3.13 -11.90 9.59
N GLU A 96 2.18 -12.75 9.96
CA GLU A 96 2.04 -14.08 9.36
C GLU A 96 1.68 -14.01 7.87
N LEU A 97 2.20 -14.95 7.09
CA LEU A 97 1.97 -15.00 5.64
C LEU A 97 0.48 -15.13 5.29
N THR A 98 -0.27 -15.87 6.10
CA THR A 98 -1.73 -16.03 5.98
C THR A 98 -2.46 -14.71 6.24
N THR A 99 -2.06 -13.95 7.26
CA THR A 99 -2.61 -12.63 7.55
C THR A 99 -2.36 -11.66 6.40
N VAL A 100 -1.15 -11.65 5.82
CA VAL A 100 -0.83 -10.81 4.66
C VAL A 100 -1.65 -11.23 3.44
N ARG A 101 -1.79 -12.53 3.17
CA ARG A 101 -2.65 -13.07 2.09
C ARG A 101 -4.08 -12.55 2.22
N ASP A 102 -4.66 -12.67 3.41
CA ASP A 102 -6.06 -12.31 3.67
C ASP A 102 -6.28 -10.79 3.57
N ASN A 103 -5.37 -9.99 4.12
CA ASN A 103 -5.40 -8.53 3.99
C ASN A 103 -5.29 -8.07 2.53
N LEU A 104 -4.51 -8.79 1.72
CA LEU A 104 -4.40 -8.55 0.29
C LEU A 104 -5.58 -9.14 -0.50
N ARG A 105 -6.36 -10.06 0.08
CA ARG A 105 -7.42 -10.82 -0.61
C ARG A 105 -6.88 -11.68 -1.75
N HIS A 106 -5.72 -12.30 -1.55
CA HIS A 106 -5.19 -13.28 -2.49
C HIS A 106 -5.90 -14.63 -2.31
N ALA A 107 -6.34 -15.23 -3.42
CA ALA A 107 -6.99 -16.54 -3.40
C ALA A 107 -6.04 -17.69 -3.00
N SER A 108 -4.73 -17.50 -3.17
CA SER A 108 -3.72 -18.52 -2.86
C SER A 108 -2.58 -17.96 -2.01
N ILE A 109 -2.08 -18.80 -1.11
CA ILE A 109 -0.89 -18.51 -0.31
C ILE A 109 0.35 -18.38 -1.21
N SER A 110 0.42 -19.14 -2.31
CA SER A 110 1.53 -19.11 -3.27
C SER A 110 1.72 -17.73 -3.90
N THR A 111 0.63 -17.04 -4.23
CA THR A 111 0.67 -15.64 -4.72
C THR A 111 1.26 -14.68 -3.70
N THR A 112 1.14 -14.99 -2.40
CA THR A 112 1.69 -14.15 -1.32
C THR A 112 3.13 -14.54 -0.99
N SER A 113 3.51 -15.81 -1.19
CA SER A 113 4.88 -16.28 -1.03
C SER A 113 5.88 -15.54 -1.92
N ILE A 114 5.44 -14.90 -3.01
CA ILE A 114 6.30 -14.04 -3.84
C ILE A 114 7.02 -12.96 -3.01
N TYR A 115 6.42 -12.49 -1.91
CA TYR A 115 6.99 -11.47 -1.02
C TYR A 115 8.06 -12.00 -0.04
N LEU A 116 8.22 -13.33 0.08
CA LEU A 116 9.23 -13.95 0.95
C LEU A 116 10.62 -14.03 0.32
N HIS A 117 10.73 -13.82 -1.00
CA HIS A 117 11.98 -13.98 -1.76
C HIS A 117 12.99 -12.85 -1.50
N GLY A 118 12.65 -11.85 -0.68
CA GLY A 118 13.50 -10.69 -0.45
C GLY A 118 14.57 -10.84 0.62
N ASP A 119 14.69 -11.99 1.30
CA ASP A 119 15.53 -12.06 2.51
C ASP A 119 16.19 -13.44 2.69
N ASP A 120 16.97 -13.87 1.70
CA ASP A 120 17.77 -15.10 1.73
C ASP A 120 18.67 -15.17 2.97
N VAL A 121 19.18 -14.01 3.40
CA VAL A 121 19.98 -13.86 4.62
C VAL A 121 19.14 -14.15 5.87
N LYS A 122 17.91 -13.64 5.96
CA LYS A 122 16.99 -13.96 7.07
C LYS A 122 16.61 -15.44 7.08
N ARG A 123 16.39 -16.05 5.90
CA ARG A 123 16.08 -17.48 5.78
C ARG A 123 17.25 -18.34 6.27
N ALA A 124 18.47 -18.01 5.87
CA ALA A 124 19.68 -18.68 6.32
C ALA A 124 19.86 -18.56 7.85
N ARG A 125 19.63 -17.36 8.42
CA ARG A 125 19.68 -17.14 9.88
C ARG A 125 18.61 -17.92 10.64
N GLN A 126 17.37 -17.94 10.14
CA GLN A 126 16.27 -18.67 10.78
C GLN A 126 16.54 -20.19 10.80
N MET A 127 17.01 -20.76 9.69
CA MET A 127 17.40 -22.17 9.65
C MET A 127 18.57 -22.46 10.58
N SER A 128 19.61 -21.61 10.58
CA SER A 128 20.72 -21.76 11.52
C SER A 128 20.23 -21.74 12.97
N SER A 129 19.35 -20.81 13.36
CA SER A 129 18.81 -20.75 14.73
C SER A 129 17.93 -21.95 15.10
N ALA A 130 17.10 -22.43 14.18
CA ALA A 130 16.19 -23.56 14.44
C ALA A 130 16.94 -24.87 14.70
N PHE A 131 18.10 -25.04 14.07
CA PHE A 131 18.93 -26.25 14.22
C PHE A 131 20.16 -26.05 15.13
N SER A 132 20.37 -24.86 15.71
CA SER A 132 21.43 -24.59 16.70
C SER A 132 20.97 -24.70 18.15
N ALA A 133 19.66 -24.80 18.41
CA ALA A 133 19.10 -24.83 19.77
C ALA A 133 19.24 -26.19 20.49
N ASP A 134 19.77 -27.22 19.83
CA ASP A 134 19.92 -28.58 20.38
C ASP A 134 21.39 -29.01 20.59
N LYS A 135 22.28 -28.10 21.00
CA LYS A 135 23.63 -28.45 21.50
C LYS A 135 23.93 -27.83 22.86
#